data_AF-A0A2K9LHS1-F1
#
_entry.id   AF-A0A2K9LHS1-F1
#
_cell.length_a   1.000
_cell.length_b   1.000
_cell.length_c   1.000
_cell.angle_alpha   90.00
_cell.angle_beta   90.00
_cell.angle_gamma   90.00
#
_symmetry.space_group_name_H-M   'P 1'
#
loop_
_entity.id
_entity.type
_entity.pdbx_description
1 polymer ?
#
loop_
_entity_poly.entity_id
_entity_poly.type
_entity_poly.pdbx_seq_one_letter_code
_entity_poly.pdbx_strand_id
1 'polypeptide(L)'
;MARAKKAAAKKRPVRKAAPKKAAAPAHPILEKAEAALSKVQAELNEATKKAAAASKEAQTKAVAAKKAGTKAAQRSAESAKKAAAKAAEQAKAKREALRHAKVGHAVARVEASVIEAEQKAVHAVKEFAESVSSRAEADLKKAVNAFEARWKKSRAAADAKKVKAKERKEVAKAKAEAKKAAAKKKAIAKKATAKPKKRPAKKRVAKAAAPAAPKAPAKKKAPAKKKAVKKAPAKKVAAKKAPAKKAAAKKAPAKKKAVSRGRPKKA
;
A
#
# COMPACT_ATOMS: atom_id res chain seq x y z
N MET A 1 13.55 58.58 -15.35
CA MET A 1 13.36 57.20 -15.84
C MET A 1 14.67 56.43 -15.67
N ALA A 2 14.79 55.19 -15.22
CA ALA A 2 13.90 54.36 -14.39
C ALA A 2 14.82 53.39 -13.59
N ARG A 3 14.61 53.20 -12.28
CA ARG A 3 15.48 52.33 -11.47
C ARG A 3 15.23 50.85 -11.79
N ALA A 4 16.31 50.07 -11.94
CA ALA A 4 16.24 48.65 -12.28
C ALA A 4 15.38 47.85 -11.29
N LYS A 5 14.45 47.06 -11.83
CA LYS A 5 13.37 46.39 -11.10
C LYS A 5 13.92 45.20 -10.31
N LYS A 6 14.01 45.35 -8.98
CA LYS A 6 14.46 44.30 -8.03
C LYS A 6 13.72 42.98 -8.30
N ALA A 7 14.47 41.90 -8.54
CA ALA A 7 13.93 40.60 -8.90
C ALA A 7 12.91 40.10 -7.86
N ALA A 8 11.80 39.55 -8.36
CA ALA A 8 10.70 39.10 -7.52
C ALA A 8 11.13 37.88 -6.68
N ALA A 9 11.26 38.08 -5.36
CA ALA A 9 11.48 37.00 -4.42
C ALA A 9 10.30 36.02 -4.47
N LYS A 10 10.57 34.81 -4.95
CA LYS A 10 9.61 33.72 -5.14
C LYS A 10 8.94 33.41 -3.78
N LYS A 11 7.68 33.83 -3.60
CA LYS A 11 6.95 33.63 -2.34
C LYS A 11 6.91 32.13 -2.03
N ARG A 12 7.56 31.74 -0.93
CA ARG A 12 7.46 30.38 -0.36
C ARG A 12 5.98 30.10 -0.09
N PRO A 13 5.44 28.92 -0.44
CA PRO A 13 4.04 28.60 -0.13
C PRO A 13 3.84 28.73 1.37
N VAL A 14 2.79 29.47 1.75
CA VAL A 14 2.41 29.68 3.15
C VAL A 14 2.25 28.31 3.79
N ARG A 15 3.02 28.07 4.86
CA ARG A 15 2.91 26.86 5.66
C ARG A 15 1.48 26.82 6.21
N LYS A 16 0.63 25.97 5.62
CA LYS A 16 -0.78 25.81 6.01
C LYS A 16 -0.82 25.65 7.53
N ALA A 17 -1.63 26.46 8.20
CA ALA A 17 -1.70 26.48 9.65
C ALA A 17 -1.88 25.05 10.17
N ALA A 18 -1.17 24.71 11.25
CA ALA A 18 -1.31 23.39 11.87
C ALA A 18 -2.80 23.11 12.10
N PRO A 19 -3.31 21.91 11.77
CA PRO A 19 -4.71 21.59 12.00
C PRO A 19 -5.01 21.88 13.47
N LYS A 20 -6.13 22.57 13.73
CA LYS A 20 -6.63 22.81 15.09
C LYS A 20 -6.55 21.47 15.81
N LYS A 21 -5.86 21.47 16.96
CA LYS A 21 -5.59 20.28 17.77
C LYS A 21 -6.92 19.54 17.96
N ALA A 22 -7.13 18.48 17.17
CA ALA A 22 -8.24 17.58 17.38
C ALA A 22 -8.17 17.14 18.85
N ALA A 23 -9.32 17.06 19.53
CA ALA A 23 -9.35 16.53 20.87
C ALA A 23 -8.59 15.20 20.84
N ALA A 24 -7.50 15.11 21.60
CA ALA A 24 -6.71 13.89 21.64
C ALA A 24 -7.67 12.77 22.04
N PRO A 25 -7.58 11.56 21.43
CA PRO A 25 -8.42 10.46 21.85
C PRO A 25 -8.25 10.32 23.36
N ALA A 26 -9.37 10.40 24.10
CA ALA A 26 -9.35 10.32 25.54
C ALA A 26 -8.74 8.97 25.92
N HIS A 27 -7.48 8.97 26.36
CA HIS A 27 -6.79 7.74 26.69
C HIS A 27 -7.34 7.27 28.04
N PRO A 28 -8.12 6.18 28.10
CA PRO A 28 -8.82 5.81 29.33
C PRO A 28 -7.84 5.43 30.46
N ILE A 29 -6.59 5.14 30.13
CA ILE A 29 -5.49 4.90 31.09
C ILE A 29 -5.03 6.23 31.72
N LEU A 30 -4.93 7.30 30.92
CA LEU A 30 -4.53 8.63 31.37
C LEU A 30 -5.59 9.25 32.28
N GLU A 31 -6.87 9.22 31.87
CA GLU A 31 -7.99 9.74 32.68
C GLU A 31 -8.10 9.02 34.04
N LYS A 32 -7.97 7.68 34.06
CA LYS A 32 -7.95 6.90 35.31
C LYS A 32 -6.77 7.29 36.20
N ALA A 33 -5.60 7.57 35.63
CA ALA A 33 -4.42 7.98 36.39
C ALA A 33 -4.54 9.42 36.93
N GLU A 34 -5.14 10.35 36.17
CA GLU A 34 -5.46 11.71 36.64
C GLU A 34 -6.49 11.68 37.79
N ALA A 35 -7.53 10.85 37.68
CA ALA A 35 -8.53 10.66 38.73
C ALA A 35 -7.92 10.02 40.02
N ALA A 36 -7.00 9.07 39.87
CA ALA A 36 -6.28 8.50 41.01
C ALA A 36 -5.37 9.54 41.69
N LEU A 37 -4.66 10.37 40.91
CA LEU A 37 -3.79 11.43 41.42
C LEU A 37 -4.60 12.49 42.18
N SER A 38 -5.72 12.95 41.62
CA SER A 38 -6.57 13.97 42.27
C SER A 38 -7.19 13.45 43.57
N LYS A 39 -7.67 12.19 43.60
CA LYS A 39 -8.17 11.55 44.82
C LYS A 39 -7.10 11.47 45.92
N VAL A 40 -5.90 10.97 45.60
CA VAL A 40 -4.82 10.84 46.59
C VAL A 40 -4.32 12.22 47.07
N GLN A 41 -4.34 13.24 46.20
CA GLN A 41 -4.05 14.62 46.59
C GLN A 41 -5.08 15.18 47.58
N ALA A 42 -6.37 14.88 47.41
CA ALA A 42 -7.42 15.26 48.35
C ALA A 42 -7.25 14.55 49.71
N GLU A 43 -6.99 13.24 49.70
CA GLU A 43 -6.74 12.44 50.91
C GLU A 43 -5.50 12.93 51.69
N LEU A 44 -4.44 13.37 51.00
CA LEU A 44 -3.29 14.01 51.64
C LEU A 44 -3.66 15.35 52.28
N ASN A 45 -4.46 16.18 51.61
CA ASN A 45 -4.92 17.47 52.13
C ASN A 45 -5.78 17.28 53.39
N GLU A 46 -6.57 16.20 53.47
CA GLU A 46 -7.34 15.86 54.67
C GLU A 46 -6.45 15.31 55.80
N ALA A 47 -5.56 14.36 55.49
CA ALA A 47 -4.63 13.78 56.47
C ALA A 47 -3.70 14.83 57.10
N THR A 48 -3.22 15.79 56.30
CA THR A 48 -2.41 16.91 56.79
C THR A 48 -3.19 17.87 57.67
N LYS A 49 -4.46 18.18 57.35
CA LYS A 49 -5.35 18.94 58.25
C LYS A 49 -5.55 18.23 59.59
N LYS A 50 -5.82 16.91 59.56
CA LYS A 50 -5.98 16.07 60.76
C LYS A 50 -4.70 16.03 61.60
N ALA A 51 -3.53 15.87 60.97
CA ALA A 51 -2.23 15.91 61.66
C ALA A 51 -1.94 17.28 62.31
N ALA A 52 -2.27 18.38 61.63
CA ALA A 52 -2.13 19.73 62.18
C ALA A 52 -3.05 19.97 63.39
N ALA A 53 -4.30 19.51 63.33
CA ALA A 53 -5.24 19.59 64.45
C ALA A 53 -4.77 18.77 65.67
N ALA A 54 -4.40 17.50 65.45
CA ALA A 54 -3.91 16.62 66.51
C ALA A 54 -2.60 17.13 67.14
N SER A 55 -1.71 17.75 66.34
CA SER A 55 -0.49 18.40 66.85
C SER A 55 -0.80 19.59 67.76
N LYS A 56 -1.77 20.44 67.39
CA LYS A 56 -2.25 21.53 68.25
C LYS A 56 -2.84 21.02 69.55
N GLU A 57 -3.67 19.96 69.51
CA GLU A 57 -4.23 19.36 70.72
C GLU A 57 -3.15 18.73 71.61
N ALA A 58 -2.16 18.04 71.03
CA ALA A 58 -1.03 17.51 71.79
C ALA A 58 -0.23 18.63 72.49
N GLN A 59 -0.08 19.80 71.86
CA GLN A 59 0.55 20.97 72.49
C GLN A 59 -0.29 21.56 73.62
N THR A 60 -1.60 21.77 73.42
CA THR A 60 -2.47 22.34 74.47
C THR A 60 -2.57 21.41 75.68
N LYS A 61 -2.74 20.10 75.47
CA LYS A 61 -2.75 19.10 76.54
C LYS A 61 -1.41 19.01 77.26
N ALA A 62 -0.27 19.14 76.55
CA ALA A 62 1.05 19.18 77.17
C ALA A 62 1.27 20.43 78.03
N VAL A 63 0.80 21.60 77.61
CA VAL A 63 0.85 22.83 78.43
C VAL A 63 -0.07 22.71 79.65
N ALA A 64 -1.28 22.17 79.49
CA ALA A 64 -2.19 21.93 80.59
C ALA A 64 -1.62 20.93 81.63
N ALA A 65 -0.98 19.85 81.18
CA ALA A 65 -0.31 18.89 82.06
C ALA A 65 0.84 19.50 82.87
N LYS A 66 1.64 20.39 82.25
CA LYS A 66 2.70 21.13 82.96
C LYS A 66 2.14 22.06 84.04
N LYS A 67 1.00 22.72 83.79
CA LYS A 67 0.34 23.61 84.76
C LYS A 67 -0.35 22.86 85.89
N ALA A 68 -1.03 21.75 85.58
CA ALA A 68 -1.86 21.04 86.56
C ALA A 68 -1.06 20.06 87.44
N GLY A 69 0.08 19.54 87.00
CA GLY A 69 0.92 18.60 87.75
C GLY A 69 0.32 17.20 88.01
N THR A 70 -0.98 16.99 87.76
CA THR A 70 -1.67 15.74 88.10
C THR A 70 -1.35 14.58 87.15
N LYS A 71 -1.31 13.35 87.69
CA LYS A 71 -1.17 12.11 86.90
C LYS A 71 -2.25 11.97 85.81
N ALA A 72 -3.46 12.48 86.06
CA ALA A 72 -4.55 12.48 85.08
C ALA A 72 -4.25 13.39 83.88
N ALA A 73 -3.75 14.61 84.11
CA ALA A 73 -3.38 15.54 83.05
C ALA A 73 -2.19 15.02 82.23
N GLN A 74 -1.20 14.40 82.88
CA GLN A 74 -0.08 13.73 82.21
C GLN A 74 -0.55 12.62 81.26
N ARG A 75 -1.43 11.71 81.72
CA ARG A 75 -2.04 10.66 80.88
C ARG A 75 -2.79 11.22 79.68
N SER A 76 -3.53 12.32 79.85
CA SER A 76 -4.22 13.00 78.74
C SER A 76 -3.24 13.56 77.71
N ALA A 77 -2.14 14.18 78.14
CA ALA A 77 -1.09 14.67 77.25
C ALA A 77 -0.37 13.56 76.49
N GLU A 78 -0.12 12.40 77.12
CA GLU A 78 0.44 11.23 76.44
C GLU A 78 -0.50 10.64 75.39
N SER A 79 -1.81 10.57 75.69
CA SER A 79 -2.81 10.13 74.73
C SER A 79 -2.85 11.05 73.50
N ALA A 80 -2.89 12.38 73.72
CA ALA A 80 -2.87 13.35 72.64
C ALA A 80 -1.58 13.30 71.81
N LYS A 81 -0.40 13.11 72.44
CA LYS A 81 0.86 12.86 71.72
C LYS A 81 0.80 11.60 70.85
N LYS A 82 0.25 10.49 71.37
CA LYS A 82 0.07 9.24 70.61
C LYS A 82 -0.90 9.43 69.43
N ALA A 83 -1.97 10.21 69.59
CA ALA A 83 -2.88 10.57 68.51
C ALA A 83 -2.21 11.44 67.43
N ALA A 84 -1.44 12.46 67.83
CA ALA A 84 -0.66 13.29 66.91
C ALA A 84 0.37 12.48 66.12
N ALA A 85 1.08 11.54 66.75
CA ALA A 85 2.01 10.63 66.09
C ALA A 85 1.29 9.77 65.04
N LYS A 86 0.16 9.15 65.38
CA LYS A 86 -0.65 8.35 64.42
C LYS A 86 -1.13 9.18 63.23
N ALA A 87 -1.60 10.41 63.47
CA ALA A 87 -2.05 11.31 62.40
C ALA A 87 -0.88 11.77 61.50
N ALA A 88 0.31 11.98 62.07
CA ALA A 88 1.52 12.29 61.30
C ALA A 88 1.96 11.11 60.41
N GLU A 89 1.91 9.86 60.89
CA GLU A 89 2.17 8.68 60.06
C GLU A 89 1.16 8.52 58.92
N GLN A 90 -0.14 8.75 59.17
CA GLN A 90 -1.15 8.78 58.11
C GLN A 90 -0.84 9.84 57.03
N ALA A 91 -0.41 11.04 57.43
CA ALA A 91 -0.01 12.09 56.49
C ALA A 91 1.26 11.72 55.69
N LYS A 92 2.23 11.01 56.29
CA LYS A 92 3.40 10.46 55.57
C LYS A 92 2.97 9.42 54.53
N ALA A 93 2.16 8.44 54.92
CA ALA A 93 1.69 7.39 54.03
C ALA A 93 0.90 7.95 52.83
N LYS A 94 0.02 8.94 53.03
CA LYS A 94 -0.67 9.64 51.92
C LYS A 94 0.30 10.44 51.03
N ARG A 95 1.40 10.95 51.57
CA ARG A 95 2.43 11.67 50.81
C ARG A 95 3.26 10.73 49.93
N GLU A 96 3.48 9.50 50.39
CA GLU A 96 4.09 8.43 49.59
C GLU A 96 3.14 7.91 48.52
N ALA A 97 1.87 7.65 48.86
CA ALA A 97 0.83 7.32 47.89
C ALA A 97 0.74 8.38 46.77
N LEU A 98 0.85 9.68 47.10
CA LEU A 98 0.86 10.76 46.11
C LEU A 98 2.10 10.71 45.21
N ARG A 99 3.27 10.30 45.70
CA ARG A 99 4.47 10.09 44.88
C ARG A 99 4.23 8.95 43.89
N HIS A 100 3.70 7.82 44.36
CA HIS A 100 3.35 6.69 43.48
C HIS A 100 2.29 7.06 42.43
N ALA A 101 1.24 7.78 42.81
CA ALA A 101 0.21 8.25 41.87
C ALA A 101 0.78 9.21 40.80
N LYS A 102 1.73 10.09 41.17
CA LYS A 102 2.44 10.96 40.22
C LYS A 102 3.32 10.18 39.24
N VAL A 103 4.00 9.13 39.70
CA VAL A 103 4.77 8.23 38.83
C VAL A 103 3.84 7.44 37.90
N GLY A 104 2.76 6.87 38.42
CA GLY A 104 1.75 6.15 37.62
C GLY A 104 1.11 7.04 36.55
N HIS A 105 0.78 8.29 36.86
CA HIS A 105 0.32 9.27 35.89
C HIS A 105 1.37 9.61 34.82
N ALA A 106 2.65 9.72 35.19
CA ALA A 106 3.73 9.93 34.21
C ALA A 106 3.88 8.73 33.27
N VAL A 107 3.76 7.49 33.77
CA VAL A 107 3.78 6.25 32.97
C VAL A 107 2.56 6.20 32.04
N ALA A 108 1.34 6.41 32.56
CA ALA A 108 0.11 6.46 31.77
C ALA A 108 0.17 7.49 30.63
N ARG A 109 0.83 8.64 30.85
CA ARG A 109 1.05 9.66 29.83
C ARG A 109 2.03 9.21 28.74
N VAL A 110 3.06 8.45 29.09
CA VAL A 110 3.98 7.87 28.11
C VAL A 110 3.26 6.79 27.29
N GLU A 111 2.55 5.86 27.94
CA GLU A 111 1.75 4.81 27.28
C GLU A 111 0.72 5.38 26.31
N ALA A 112 -0.05 6.40 26.74
CA ALA A 112 -0.96 7.15 25.88
C ALA A 112 -0.27 7.72 24.62
N SER A 113 0.93 8.27 24.77
CA SER A 113 1.70 8.81 23.63
C SER A 113 2.22 7.72 22.67
N VAL A 114 2.51 6.52 23.18
CA VAL A 114 2.88 5.35 22.37
C VAL A 114 1.67 4.84 21.59
N ILE A 115 0.52 4.67 22.25
CA ILE A 115 -0.74 4.26 21.60
C ILE A 115 -1.12 5.23 20.47
N GLU A 116 -0.96 6.54 20.70
CA GLU A 116 -1.15 7.55 19.65
C GLU A 116 -0.18 7.40 18.46
N ALA A 117 1.08 7.05 18.72
CA ALA A 117 2.09 6.85 17.68
C ALA A 117 1.79 5.57 16.87
N GLU A 118 1.40 4.50 17.54
CA GLU A 118 0.97 3.23 16.91
C GLU A 118 -0.29 3.43 16.06
N GLN A 119 -1.31 4.12 16.58
CA GLN A 119 -2.52 4.44 15.81
C GLN A 119 -2.21 5.28 14.56
N LYS A 120 -1.31 6.27 14.66
CA LYS A 120 -0.85 7.06 13.51
C LYS A 120 -0.07 6.22 12.51
N ALA A 121 0.76 5.28 12.96
CA ALA A 121 1.47 4.35 12.08
C ALA A 121 0.50 3.39 11.36
N VAL A 122 -0.48 2.82 12.08
CA VAL A 122 -1.53 1.98 11.50
C VAL A 122 -2.38 2.76 10.49
N HIS A 123 -2.73 4.01 10.78
CA HIS A 123 -3.46 4.87 9.85
C HIS A 123 -2.66 5.14 8.57
N ALA A 124 -1.39 5.52 8.69
CA ALA A 124 -0.51 5.76 7.55
C ALA A 124 -0.32 4.50 6.67
N VAL A 125 -0.25 3.32 7.28
CA VAL A 125 -0.19 2.03 6.54
C VAL A 125 -1.51 1.76 5.80
N LYS A 126 -2.67 2.07 6.39
CA LYS A 126 -3.99 1.94 5.73
C LYS A 126 -4.13 2.91 4.55
N GLU A 127 -3.86 4.20 4.75
CA GLU A 127 -3.86 5.21 3.68
C GLU A 127 -2.89 4.82 2.55
N PHE A 128 -1.71 4.30 2.88
CA PHE A 128 -0.77 3.82 1.88
C PHE A 128 -1.31 2.60 1.12
N ALA A 129 -1.91 1.61 1.80
CA ALA A 129 -2.51 0.45 1.17
C ALA A 129 -3.66 0.83 0.21
N GLU A 130 -4.54 1.74 0.62
CA GLU A 130 -5.60 2.29 -0.24
C GLU A 130 -5.04 3.05 -1.46
N SER A 131 -3.93 3.79 -1.28
CA SER A 131 -3.23 4.46 -2.38
C SER A 131 -2.57 3.49 -3.36
N VAL A 132 -2.12 2.32 -2.89
CA VAL A 132 -1.55 1.27 -3.75
C VAL A 132 -2.66 0.55 -4.51
N SER A 133 -3.76 0.18 -3.84
CA SER A 133 -4.91 -0.48 -4.48
C SER A 133 -5.54 0.39 -5.58
N SER A 134 -5.85 1.65 -5.28
CA SER A 134 -6.39 2.60 -6.27
C SER A 134 -5.44 2.84 -7.46
N ARG A 135 -4.13 2.81 -7.23
CA ARG A 135 -3.13 2.90 -8.29
C ARG A 135 -3.04 1.63 -9.14
N ALA A 136 -3.21 0.45 -8.55
CA ALA A 136 -3.28 -0.82 -9.25
C ALA A 136 -4.53 -0.92 -10.15
N GLU A 137 -5.70 -0.49 -9.65
CA GLU A 137 -6.92 -0.40 -10.46
C GLU A 137 -6.77 0.58 -11.63
N ALA A 138 -6.17 1.75 -11.38
CA ALA A 138 -5.90 2.73 -12.43
C ALA A 138 -4.93 2.22 -13.50
N ASP A 139 -3.96 1.38 -13.14
CA ASP A 139 -3.03 0.75 -14.08
C ASP A 139 -3.69 -0.39 -14.87
N LEU A 140 -4.46 -1.25 -14.19
CA LEU A 140 -5.27 -2.30 -14.84
C LEU A 140 -6.23 -1.71 -15.87
N LYS A 141 -6.93 -0.61 -15.54
CA LYS A 141 -7.83 0.09 -16.48
C LYS A 141 -7.09 0.62 -17.70
N LYS A 142 -5.87 1.14 -17.55
CA LYS A 142 -5.02 1.56 -18.68
C LYS A 142 -4.57 0.37 -19.52
N ALA A 143 -4.15 -0.72 -18.88
CA ALA A 143 -3.72 -1.94 -19.55
C ALA A 143 -4.84 -2.58 -20.38
N VAL A 144 -6.05 -2.69 -19.83
CA VAL A 144 -7.24 -3.19 -20.54
C VAL A 144 -7.58 -2.28 -21.73
N ASN A 145 -7.67 -0.96 -21.54
CA ASN A 145 -7.96 -0.02 -22.63
C ASN A 145 -6.90 -0.10 -23.75
N ALA A 146 -5.62 -0.19 -23.40
CA ALA A 146 -4.53 -0.34 -24.37
C ALA A 146 -4.57 -1.69 -25.10
N PHE A 147 -4.91 -2.77 -24.39
CA PHE A 147 -5.10 -4.09 -24.97
C PHE A 147 -6.28 -4.08 -25.95
N GLU A 148 -7.45 -3.57 -25.55
CA GLU A 148 -8.64 -3.48 -26.39
C GLU A 148 -8.38 -2.68 -27.66
N ALA A 149 -7.75 -1.51 -27.57
CA ALA A 149 -7.43 -0.69 -28.73
C ALA A 149 -6.52 -1.44 -29.73
N ARG A 150 -5.49 -2.14 -29.23
CA ARG A 150 -4.57 -2.93 -30.05
C ARG A 150 -5.27 -4.16 -30.65
N TRP A 151 -6.11 -4.84 -29.88
CA TRP A 151 -6.87 -6.01 -30.30
C TRP A 151 -7.91 -5.64 -31.37
N LYS A 152 -8.71 -4.58 -31.15
CA LYS A 152 -9.68 -4.04 -32.13
C LYS A 152 -8.98 -3.64 -33.43
N LYS A 153 -7.84 -2.92 -33.36
CA LYS A 153 -7.03 -2.57 -34.54
C LYS A 153 -6.51 -3.80 -35.30
N SER A 154 -6.05 -4.83 -34.58
CA SER A 154 -5.58 -6.09 -35.17
C SER A 154 -6.72 -6.87 -35.85
N ARG A 155 -7.88 -6.99 -35.19
CA ARG A 155 -9.07 -7.66 -35.75
C ARG A 155 -9.59 -6.91 -36.98
N ALA A 156 -9.71 -5.58 -36.93
CA ALA A 156 -10.10 -4.77 -38.09
C ALA A 156 -9.15 -4.96 -39.28
N ALA A 157 -7.83 -5.01 -39.07
CA ALA A 157 -6.86 -5.29 -40.13
C ALA A 157 -6.98 -6.72 -40.69
N ALA A 158 -7.28 -7.71 -39.84
CA ALA A 158 -7.50 -9.10 -40.25
C ALA A 158 -8.82 -9.26 -41.04
N ASP A 159 -9.88 -8.62 -40.59
CA ASP A 159 -11.21 -8.72 -41.20
C ASP A 159 -11.28 -7.89 -42.49
N ALA A 160 -10.63 -6.74 -42.59
CA ALA A 160 -10.45 -6.00 -43.84
C ALA A 160 -9.71 -6.82 -44.92
N LYS A 161 -8.74 -7.67 -44.53
CA LYS A 161 -8.10 -8.61 -45.47
C LYS A 161 -9.08 -9.68 -45.96
N LYS A 162 -9.96 -10.20 -45.09
CA LYS A 162 -11.01 -11.16 -45.48
C LYS A 162 -12.05 -10.54 -46.41
N VAL A 163 -12.50 -9.32 -46.10
CA VAL A 163 -13.43 -8.55 -46.95
C VAL A 163 -12.83 -8.31 -48.33
N LYS A 164 -11.61 -7.77 -48.42
CA LYS A 164 -10.90 -7.58 -49.71
C LYS A 164 -10.69 -8.89 -50.49
N ALA A 165 -10.46 -10.00 -49.80
CA ALA A 165 -10.38 -11.32 -50.44
C ALA A 165 -11.74 -11.81 -50.97
N LYS A 166 -12.84 -11.48 -50.31
CA LYS A 166 -14.22 -11.79 -50.74
C LYS A 166 -14.64 -10.89 -51.92
N GLU A 167 -14.43 -9.58 -51.83
CA GLU A 167 -14.66 -8.62 -52.92
C GLU A 167 -13.96 -9.05 -54.21
N ARG A 168 -12.66 -9.39 -54.14
CA ARG A 168 -11.90 -9.88 -55.31
C ARG A 168 -12.51 -11.14 -55.93
N LYS A 169 -13.05 -12.06 -55.12
CA LYS A 169 -13.73 -13.28 -55.61
C LYS A 169 -15.04 -12.94 -56.31
N GLU A 170 -15.86 -12.04 -55.76
CA GLU A 170 -17.13 -11.67 -56.39
C GLU A 170 -16.92 -10.80 -57.66
N VAL A 171 -15.95 -9.87 -57.66
CA VAL A 171 -15.53 -9.14 -58.88
C VAL A 171 -15.02 -10.07 -59.97
N ALA A 172 -14.31 -11.15 -59.62
CA ALA A 172 -13.86 -12.15 -60.59
C ALA A 172 -15.05 -12.91 -61.23
N LYS A 173 -16.07 -13.28 -60.44
CA LYS A 173 -17.31 -13.88 -60.97
C LYS A 173 -18.06 -12.91 -61.89
N ALA A 174 -18.28 -11.67 -61.46
CA ALA A 174 -18.96 -10.65 -62.25
C ALA A 174 -18.23 -10.39 -63.59
N LYS A 175 -16.89 -10.36 -63.60
CA LYS A 175 -16.10 -10.26 -64.85
C LYS A 175 -16.23 -11.50 -65.74
N ALA A 176 -16.34 -12.70 -65.17
CA ALA A 176 -16.58 -13.93 -65.94
C ALA A 176 -17.98 -13.94 -66.59
N GLU A 177 -19.00 -13.45 -65.87
CA GLU A 177 -20.37 -13.32 -66.37
C GLU A 177 -20.49 -12.21 -67.42
N ALA A 178 -19.83 -11.06 -67.22
CA ALA A 178 -19.74 -10.00 -68.22
C ALA A 178 -19.11 -10.49 -69.53
N LYS A 179 -18.04 -11.32 -69.47
CA LYS A 179 -17.46 -11.98 -70.65
C LYS A 179 -18.44 -12.93 -71.33
N LYS A 180 -19.18 -13.75 -70.57
CA LYS A 180 -20.24 -14.63 -71.11
C LYS A 180 -21.36 -13.82 -71.78
N ALA A 181 -21.80 -12.71 -71.18
CA ALA A 181 -22.80 -11.81 -71.74
C ALA A 181 -22.31 -11.11 -73.02
N ALA A 182 -21.06 -10.64 -73.05
CA ALA A 182 -20.45 -10.06 -74.25
C ALA A 182 -20.32 -11.07 -75.40
N ALA A 183 -19.99 -12.33 -75.10
CA ALA A 183 -19.99 -13.41 -76.09
C ALA A 183 -21.39 -13.67 -76.66
N LYS A 184 -22.42 -13.73 -75.80
CA LYS A 184 -23.83 -13.83 -76.23
C LYS A 184 -24.26 -12.65 -77.10
N LYS A 185 -23.95 -11.40 -76.71
CA LYS A 185 -24.22 -10.19 -77.52
C LYS A 185 -23.56 -10.25 -78.90
N LYS A 186 -22.28 -10.65 -78.98
CA LYS A 186 -21.56 -10.83 -80.25
C LYS A 186 -22.16 -11.95 -81.12
N ALA A 187 -22.63 -13.05 -80.51
CA ALA A 187 -23.31 -14.12 -81.24
C ALA A 187 -24.68 -13.68 -81.80
N ILE A 188 -25.44 -12.89 -81.05
CA ILE A 188 -26.71 -12.30 -81.51
C ILE A 188 -26.46 -11.29 -82.65
N ALA A 189 -25.48 -10.40 -82.51
CA ALA A 189 -25.11 -9.45 -83.56
C ALA A 189 -24.70 -10.17 -84.86
N LYS A 190 -23.88 -11.23 -84.78
CA LYS A 190 -23.51 -12.06 -85.95
C LYS A 190 -24.71 -12.77 -86.60
N LYS A 191 -25.73 -13.14 -85.81
CA LYS A 191 -27.00 -13.68 -86.35
C LYS A 191 -27.85 -12.60 -87.03
N ALA A 192 -27.85 -11.37 -86.51
CA ALA A 192 -28.58 -10.25 -87.12
C ALA A 192 -27.96 -9.77 -88.45
N THR A 193 -26.63 -9.88 -88.61
CA THR A 193 -25.95 -9.55 -89.88
C THR A 193 -26.03 -10.66 -90.94
N ALA A 194 -26.61 -11.82 -90.63
CA ALA A 194 -26.71 -12.93 -91.57
C ALA A 194 -28.02 -12.83 -92.39
N LYS A 195 -27.96 -12.26 -93.60
CA LYS A 195 -29.04 -12.41 -94.60
C LYS A 195 -29.32 -13.90 -94.85
N PRO A 196 -30.58 -14.32 -95.01
CA PRO A 196 -30.93 -15.73 -95.11
C PRO A 196 -30.44 -16.33 -96.44
N LYS A 197 -29.56 -17.34 -96.37
CA LYS A 197 -29.24 -18.23 -97.49
C LYS A 197 -29.51 -19.69 -97.12
N LYS A 198 -29.98 -20.44 -98.13
CA LYS A 198 -30.64 -21.75 -98.02
C LYS A 198 -29.69 -22.89 -97.58
N ARG A 199 -30.29 -23.95 -97.01
CA ARG A 199 -29.80 -25.35 -96.90
C ARG A 199 -29.11 -25.83 -98.20
N PRO A 200 -28.16 -26.80 -98.17
CA PRO A 200 -28.32 -28.21 -97.68
C PRO A 200 -27.17 -28.70 -96.76
N ALA A 201 -27.26 -29.73 -95.90
CA ALA A 201 -27.90 -31.06 -95.90
C ALA A 201 -27.06 -32.21 -96.53
N LYS A 202 -26.18 -32.83 -95.72
CA LYS A 202 -25.58 -34.21 -95.78
C LYS A 202 -24.42 -34.26 -94.75
N LYS A 203 -23.98 -35.37 -94.14
CA LYS A 203 -24.50 -36.75 -93.95
C LYS A 203 -23.76 -37.34 -92.72
N ARG A 204 -24.43 -38.08 -91.84
CA ARG A 204 -23.77 -38.81 -90.72
C ARG A 204 -23.12 -40.10 -91.25
N VAL A 205 -21.91 -40.43 -90.80
CA VAL A 205 -21.37 -41.80 -90.74
C VAL A 205 -20.49 -41.92 -89.49
N ALA A 206 -20.48 -43.08 -88.82
CA ALA A 206 -19.71 -43.32 -87.59
C ALA A 206 -19.12 -44.74 -87.55
N LYS A 207 -17.82 -44.85 -87.28
CA LYS A 207 -17.05 -46.04 -86.82
C LYS A 207 -15.60 -45.53 -86.55
N ALA A 208 -15.08 -45.43 -85.33
CA ALA A 208 -14.68 -46.41 -84.31
C ALA A 208 -13.19 -46.86 -84.42
N ALA A 209 -12.59 -47.05 -83.23
CA ALA A 209 -11.37 -47.82 -82.90
C ALA A 209 -9.95 -47.30 -83.26
N ALA A 210 -9.25 -46.81 -82.22
CA ALA A 210 -7.88 -47.20 -81.78
C ALA A 210 -6.67 -46.89 -82.72
N PRO A 211 -5.38 -47.13 -82.33
CA PRO A 211 -4.84 -47.68 -81.07
C PRO A 211 -3.59 -46.95 -80.49
N ALA A 212 -2.94 -47.63 -79.52
CA ALA A 212 -1.51 -47.63 -79.18
C ALA A 212 -0.94 -46.66 -78.11
N ALA A 213 -0.14 -47.28 -77.23
CA ALA A 213 0.79 -46.71 -76.24
C ALA A 213 2.23 -46.65 -76.89
N PRO A 214 3.40 -46.61 -76.20
CA PRO A 214 3.71 -46.66 -74.76
C PRO A 214 4.93 -45.80 -74.26
N LYS A 215 5.35 -46.06 -73.00
CA LYS A 215 6.68 -45.84 -72.35
C LYS A 215 7.03 -44.45 -71.75
N ALA A 216 7.06 -44.41 -70.40
CA ALA A 216 8.23 -44.27 -69.49
C ALA A 216 9.38 -43.26 -69.83
N PRO A 217 10.10 -42.65 -68.83
CA PRO A 217 10.47 -43.29 -67.56
C PRO A 217 10.53 -42.41 -66.28
N ALA A 218 10.86 -43.11 -65.18
CA ALA A 218 10.99 -42.66 -63.80
C ALA A 218 11.96 -41.49 -63.51
N LYS A 219 11.71 -40.79 -62.38
CA LYS A 219 12.75 -40.62 -61.33
C LYS A 219 12.18 -40.33 -59.93
N LYS A 220 12.81 -40.97 -58.94
CA LYS A 220 12.52 -40.99 -57.50
C LYS A 220 12.48 -39.59 -56.86
N LYS A 221 11.58 -39.37 -55.90
CA LYS A 221 11.94 -39.01 -54.50
C LYS A 221 10.78 -39.16 -53.51
N ALA A 222 10.93 -40.14 -52.63
CA ALA A 222 10.29 -40.29 -51.31
C ALA A 222 11.44 -40.69 -50.33
N PRO A 223 11.28 -40.75 -48.99
CA PRO A 223 10.04 -40.62 -48.20
C PRO A 223 10.15 -39.69 -46.97
N ALA A 224 9.01 -39.40 -46.33
CA ALA A 224 8.96 -38.98 -44.92
C ALA A 224 8.26 -40.08 -44.10
N LYS A 225 9.04 -40.95 -43.43
CA LYS A 225 8.52 -42.05 -42.60
C LYS A 225 8.11 -41.56 -41.20
N LYS A 226 7.12 -42.24 -40.61
CA LYS A 226 6.56 -42.00 -39.27
C LYS A 226 7.36 -42.71 -38.14
N LYS A 227 7.09 -42.26 -36.90
CA LYS A 227 7.18 -42.98 -35.58
C LYS A 227 8.56 -43.18 -34.89
N ALA A 228 8.79 -42.36 -33.85
CA ALA A 228 8.81 -42.68 -32.40
C ALA A 228 9.71 -43.80 -31.79
N VAL A 229 9.90 -43.69 -30.44
CA VAL A 229 10.56 -44.64 -29.48
C VAL A 229 12.11 -44.42 -29.39
N LYS A 230 12.84 -44.40 -28.25
CA LYS A 230 12.70 -45.03 -26.90
C LYS A 230 13.40 -44.25 -25.74
N LYS A 231 12.95 -44.56 -24.51
CA LYS A 231 13.45 -44.38 -23.10
C LYS A 231 14.80 -43.71 -22.71
N ALA A 232 14.77 -43.16 -21.47
CA ALA A 232 15.81 -42.64 -20.55
C ALA A 232 16.75 -43.75 -19.97
N PRO A 233 17.70 -43.56 -18.98
CA PRO A 233 17.82 -42.49 -17.95
C PRO A 233 19.26 -42.05 -17.47
N ALA A 234 19.30 -41.19 -16.42
CA ALA A 234 20.23 -41.19 -15.25
C ALA A 234 21.24 -40.03 -15.01
N LYS A 235 21.00 -39.31 -13.89
CA LYS A 235 21.88 -38.93 -12.75
C LYS A 235 23.16 -38.05 -12.90
N LYS A 236 23.33 -37.20 -11.84
CA LYS A 236 24.56 -36.55 -11.31
C LYS A 236 25.19 -35.48 -12.24
N VAL A 237 25.85 -34.40 -11.79
CA VAL A 237 26.11 -33.76 -10.47
C VAL A 237 26.03 -32.22 -10.66
N ALA A 238 26.04 -31.31 -9.67
CA ALA A 238 26.15 -31.36 -8.20
C ALA A 238 25.52 -30.09 -7.59
N ALA A 239 25.34 -30.06 -6.27
CA ALA A 239 25.10 -28.82 -5.50
C ALA A 239 26.42 -28.26 -4.92
N LYS A 240 26.60 -26.94 -4.96
CA LYS A 240 27.56 -26.16 -4.13
C LYS A 240 26.83 -24.86 -3.73
N LYS A 241 26.26 -24.79 -2.52
CA LYS A 241 26.90 -24.40 -1.25
C LYS A 241 27.56 -23.02 -1.27
N ALA A 242 26.92 -22.07 -0.58
CA ALA A 242 27.65 -21.16 0.32
C ALA A 242 28.26 -22.00 1.47
N PRO A 243 29.40 -21.59 2.06
CA PRO A 243 29.36 -20.74 3.25
C PRO A 243 30.61 -19.84 3.48
N ALA A 244 30.68 -19.23 4.68
CA ALA A 244 31.77 -18.43 5.27
C ALA A 244 31.92 -16.98 4.74
N LYS A 245 31.83 -15.89 5.51
CA LYS A 245 31.97 -15.60 6.97
C LYS A 245 33.42 -15.46 7.48
N LYS A 246 34.04 -14.30 7.24
CA LYS A 246 35.09 -13.58 7.99
C LYS A 246 35.57 -12.39 7.12
N ALA A 247 36.16 -11.29 7.61
CA ALA A 247 36.01 -10.54 8.86
C ALA A 247 36.83 -9.24 8.71
N ALA A 248 36.27 -8.05 8.99
CA ALA A 248 37.04 -6.83 9.23
C ALA A 248 36.18 -5.75 9.90
N ALA A 249 36.23 -5.68 11.24
CA ALA A 249 35.73 -4.51 11.94
C ALA A 249 36.73 -3.35 11.74
N LYS A 250 36.28 -2.18 11.25
CA LYS A 250 37.01 -0.93 11.42
C LYS A 250 36.35 -0.10 12.52
N LYS A 251 37.08 0.01 13.65
CA LYS A 251 36.70 0.81 14.81
C LYS A 251 36.64 2.30 14.47
N ALA A 252 35.81 3.02 15.23
CA ALA A 252 35.89 4.47 15.33
C ALA A 252 37.24 4.92 15.93
N PRO A 253 37.80 6.07 15.50
CA PRO A 253 38.74 6.82 16.30
C PRO A 253 37.98 7.70 17.30
N ALA A 254 38.18 7.45 18.59
CA ALA A 254 37.71 8.37 19.63
C ALA A 254 38.53 9.66 19.61
N LYS A 255 37.88 10.82 19.71
CA LYS A 255 38.52 12.07 20.16
C LYS A 255 37.78 12.61 21.38
N LYS A 256 38.33 12.32 22.57
CA LYS A 256 38.08 13.12 23.77
C LYS A 256 38.93 14.40 23.69
N LYS A 257 38.28 15.56 23.76
CA LYS A 257 38.74 16.72 24.53
C LYS A 257 37.48 17.28 25.20
N ALA A 258 37.33 17.08 26.50
CA ALA A 258 37.96 17.84 27.57
C ALA A 258 37.20 19.16 27.81
N VAL A 259 36.60 19.21 29.00
CA VAL A 259 35.83 20.31 29.58
C VAL A 259 36.58 21.64 29.50
N SER A 260 35.91 22.71 29.08
CA SER A 260 36.11 24.04 29.66
C SER A 260 34.79 24.56 30.23
N ARG A 261 34.79 24.86 31.52
CA ARG A 261 33.68 25.55 32.21
C ARG A 261 33.74 27.04 31.87
N GLY A 262 32.56 27.67 31.85
CA GLY A 262 32.41 29.11 32.09
C GLY A 262 32.33 30.01 30.84
N ARG A 263 31.12 30.49 30.53
CA ARG A 263 30.62 31.82 30.94
C ARG A 263 29.31 32.13 30.17
N PRO A 264 28.22 32.53 30.82
CA PRO A 264 27.01 32.94 30.11
C PRO A 264 27.23 34.31 29.45
N LYS A 265 26.76 34.49 28.21
CA LYS A 265 26.65 35.83 27.62
C LYS A 265 25.36 36.50 28.11
N LYS A 266 25.53 37.65 28.74
CA LYS A 266 24.46 38.59 29.10
C LYS A 266 24.74 39.89 28.32
N ALA A 267 23.89 40.18 27.33
CA ALA A 267 23.70 41.45 26.62
C ALA A 267 22.52 41.23 25.69
#